data_AF-D2V323-F1
#
_entry.id   AF-D2V323-F1
#
_cell.length_a   1.000
_cell.length_b   1.000
_cell.length_c   1.000
_cell.angle_alpha   90.00
_cell.angle_beta   90.00
_cell.angle_gamma   90.00
#
_symmetry.space_group_name_H-M   'P 1'
#
loop_
_entity.id
_entity.type
_entity.pdbx_description
1 polymer ?
#
loop_
_entity_poly.entity_id
_entity_poly.type
_entity_poly.pdbx_seq_one_letter_code
_entity_poly.pdbx_strand_id
1 'polypeptide(L)'
;YYCQICRLKLFSTGELIEHSPSEKRGLKDFEYKKLRKDAKRGVSKTSKNCTSLYLGEKIDWMGSMDGDEGRIFCKCGHRVGAYKWSGSQCSCGIWVSPSIQIQMSRVDKK
;
A
#
# COMPACT_ATOMS: atom_id res chain seq x y z
N TYR A 1 2.53 -9.28 10.87
CA TYR A 1 3.36 -8.86 9.73
C TYR A 1 4.70 -8.39 10.23
N TYR A 2 5.76 -8.93 9.64
CA TYR A 2 7.14 -8.72 10.05
C TYR A 2 7.96 -8.14 8.91
N CYS A 3 8.98 -7.35 9.22
CA CYS A 3 9.92 -6.89 8.19
C CYS A 3 10.67 -8.09 7.59
N GLN A 4 10.77 -8.16 6.25
CA GLN A 4 11.48 -9.26 5.58
C GLN A 4 12.99 -9.31 5.90
N ILE A 5 13.59 -8.18 6.31
CA ILE A 5 15.03 -8.07 6.58
C ILE A 5 15.34 -8.38 8.04
N CYS A 6 14.85 -7.56 8.97
CA CYS A 6 15.19 -7.67 10.39
C CYS A 6 14.20 -8.50 11.22
N ARG A 7 13.13 -9.01 10.61
CA ARG A 7 12.06 -9.79 11.28
C ARG A 7 11.41 -9.08 12.47
N LEU A 8 11.53 -7.75 12.56
CA LEU A 8 10.81 -6.94 13.54
C LEU A 8 9.30 -6.99 13.25
N LYS A 9 8.49 -7.16 14.30
CA LYS A 9 7.02 -7.06 14.19
C LYS A 9 6.65 -5.62 13.84
N LEU A 10 5.97 -5.45 12.71
CA LEU A 10 5.52 -4.14 12.23
C LEU A 10 4.06 -3.89 12.61
N PHE A 11 3.17 -4.80 12.24
CA PHE A 11 1.73 -4.66 12.51
C PHE A 11 1.05 -6.02 12.49
N SER A 12 -0.18 -6.06 12.97
CA SER A 12 -1.05 -7.23 13.04
C SER A 12 -2.22 -7.07 12.07
N THR A 13 -2.97 -8.15 11.84
CA THR A 13 -4.12 -8.10 10.90
C THR A 13 -5.19 -7.10 11.35
N GLY A 14 -5.38 -6.88 12.65
CA GLY A 14 -6.37 -5.94 13.18
C GLY A 14 -6.09 -4.46 12.91
N GLU A 15 -4.85 -4.10 12.53
CA GLU A 15 -4.49 -2.72 12.18
C GLU A 15 -4.70 -2.42 10.68
N LEU A 16 -5.05 -3.45 9.90
CA LEU A 16 -5.26 -3.33 8.46
C LEU A 16 -6.66 -2.84 8.13
N ILE A 17 -6.75 -1.91 7.18
CA ILE A 17 -8.00 -1.59 6.51
C ILE A 17 -8.25 -2.65 5.45
N GLU A 18 -9.28 -3.45 5.65
CA GLU A 18 -9.81 -4.30 4.58
C GLU A 18 -10.50 -3.44 3.54
N HIS A 19 -10.08 -3.61 2.29
CA HIS A 19 -10.81 -3.11 1.15
C HIS A 19 -10.94 -4.29 0.18
N SER A 20 -12.17 -4.75 0.00
CA SER A 20 -12.46 -5.78 -1.00
C SER A 20 -12.51 -5.10 -2.37
N PRO A 21 -12.10 -5.76 -3.47
CA PRO A 21 -12.41 -5.33 -4.84
C PRO A 21 -13.93 -5.39 -5.06
N SER A 22 -14.68 -4.51 -4.41
CA SER A 22 -16.12 -4.42 -4.58
C SER A 22 -16.39 -3.95 -6.02
N GLU A 23 -17.50 -4.44 -6.57
CA GLU A 23 -17.92 -4.23 -7.96
C GLU A 23 -18.04 -2.75 -8.36
N LYS A 24 -17.99 -1.85 -7.37
CA LYS A 24 -17.74 -0.42 -7.53
C LYS A 24 -16.26 -0.16 -7.83
N ARG A 25 -15.74 -0.68 -8.95
CA ARG A 25 -14.60 -0.02 -9.61
C ARG A 25 -14.98 1.46 -9.68
N GLY A 26 -14.12 2.35 -9.19
CA GLY A 26 -14.30 3.79 -9.42
C GLY A 26 -14.63 4.01 -10.89
N LEU A 27 -15.49 5.01 -11.17
CA LEU A 27 -15.92 5.38 -12.53
C LEU A 27 -14.78 5.14 -13.51
N LYS A 28 -15.04 4.51 -14.67
CA LYS A 28 -14.03 4.07 -15.65
C LYS A 28 -12.99 5.16 -15.99
N ASP A 29 -13.32 6.41 -15.76
CA ASP A 29 -12.47 7.60 -15.91
C ASP A 29 -11.30 7.69 -14.91
N PHE A 30 -11.37 7.00 -13.77
CA PHE A 30 -10.28 6.86 -12.78
C PHE A 30 -9.51 5.54 -12.93
N GLU A 31 -9.72 4.80 -14.03
CA GLU A 31 -8.87 3.65 -14.34
C GLU A 31 -7.42 4.15 -14.48
N TYR A 32 -6.51 3.54 -13.72
CA TYR A 32 -5.09 3.87 -13.70
C TYR A 32 -4.47 3.64 -15.08
N LYS A 33 -4.58 4.62 -15.97
CA LYS A 33 -3.76 4.71 -17.17
C LYS A 33 -2.38 5.10 -16.69
N LYS A 34 -1.54 4.09 -16.41
CA LYS A 34 -0.11 4.29 -16.24
C LYS A 34 0.41 4.92 -17.53
N LEU A 35 0.49 6.26 -17.58
CA LEU A 35 1.12 6.99 -18.66
C LEU A 35 2.62 6.68 -18.60
N ARG A 36 3.04 5.57 -19.20
CA ARG A 36 4.44 5.26 -19.39
C ARG A 36 4.65 4.58 -20.73
N LYS A 37 5.57 5.20 -21.48
CA LYS A 37 6.62 4.72 -22.40
C LYS A 37 7.06 3.23 -22.34
N ASP A 38 6.45 2.40 -21.50
CA ASP A 38 6.77 0.99 -21.20
C ASP A 38 5.70 0.04 -21.76
N ALA A 39 4.98 0.42 -22.82
CA ALA A 39 3.94 -0.36 -23.49
C ALA A 39 4.43 -1.66 -24.18
N LYS A 40 5.64 -2.14 -23.84
CA LYS A 40 6.23 -3.38 -24.38
C LYS A 40 6.29 -4.55 -23.40
N ARG A 41 5.73 -4.44 -22.19
CA ARG A 41 5.51 -5.59 -21.31
C ARG A 41 4.04 -5.67 -20.92
N GLY A 42 3.27 -6.32 -21.79
CA GLY A 42 1.84 -6.54 -21.59
C GLY A 42 1.57 -7.39 -20.36
N VAL A 43 1.30 -6.75 -19.22
CA VAL A 43 0.56 -7.25 -18.04
C VAL A 43 0.07 -5.95 -17.36
N SER A 44 -1.20 -5.74 -17.04
CA SER A 44 -1.93 -6.55 -16.07
C SER A 44 -3.42 -6.30 -16.19
N LYS A 45 -4.18 -7.37 -16.42
CA LYS A 45 -5.53 -7.52 -15.84
C LYS A 45 -5.41 -7.10 -14.37
N THR A 46 -6.29 -6.21 -13.91
CA THR A 46 -6.44 -5.86 -12.50
C THR A 46 -6.41 -7.15 -11.69
N SER A 47 -5.33 -7.41 -10.94
CA SER A 47 -5.23 -8.65 -10.19
C SER A 47 -6.35 -8.64 -9.16
N LYS A 48 -7.16 -9.71 -9.12
CA LYS A 48 -8.21 -9.87 -8.09
C LYS A 48 -7.66 -9.77 -6.66
N ASN A 49 -6.34 -9.91 -6.52
CA ASN A 49 -5.61 -9.79 -5.26
C ASN A 49 -4.86 -8.44 -5.22
N CYS A 50 -5.04 -7.70 -4.14
CA CYS A 50 -4.28 -6.48 -3.85
C CYS A 50 -2.80 -6.82 -3.62
N THR A 51 -1.87 -6.00 -4.13
CA THR A 51 -0.42 -6.16 -3.90
C THR A 51 0.09 -5.34 -2.71
N SER A 52 -0.78 -4.59 -2.08
CA SER A 52 -0.45 -3.64 -1.01
C SER A 52 -1.48 -3.73 0.11
N LEU A 53 -0.97 -3.58 1.32
CA LEU A 53 -1.73 -3.53 2.55
C LEU A 53 -1.86 -2.08 2.97
N TYR A 54 -2.99 -1.71 3.57
CA TYR A 54 -3.23 -0.37 4.06
C TYR A 54 -3.50 -0.42 5.55
N LEU A 55 -2.92 0.51 6.30
CA LEU A 55 -3.10 0.61 7.74
C LEU A 55 -4.12 1.70 8.07
N GLY A 56 -4.93 1.45 9.09
CA GLY A 56 -5.96 2.37 9.59
C GLY A 56 -5.38 3.63 10.18
N GLU A 57 -4.30 3.45 10.94
CA GLU A 57 -3.71 4.47 11.78
C GLU A 57 -2.19 4.40 11.69
N LYS A 58 -1.55 5.48 12.13
CA LYS A 58 -0.10 5.52 12.32
C LYS A 58 0.28 4.62 13.49
N ILE A 59 1.37 3.87 13.33
CA ILE A 59 1.93 3.03 14.39
C ILE A 59 3.26 3.66 14.85
N ASP A 60 3.57 3.56 16.15
CA ASP A 60 4.73 4.19 16.80
C ASP A 60 6.07 3.96 16.09
N TRP A 61 6.30 2.78 15.51
CA TRP A 61 7.58 2.48 14.85
C TRP A 61 7.78 3.21 13.52
N MET A 62 6.72 3.79 12.94
CA MET A 62 6.78 4.50 11.65
C MET A 62 7.51 5.85 11.73
N GLY A 63 7.85 6.30 12.95
CA GLY A 63 8.53 7.57 13.16
C GLY A 63 7.62 8.76 12.90
N SER A 64 8.22 9.91 12.59
CA SER A 64 7.44 11.12 12.31
C SER A 64 6.90 11.14 10.88
N MET A 65 5.67 11.61 10.71
CA MET A 65 4.97 11.68 9.42
C MET A 65 4.59 13.15 9.15
N ASP A 66 5.56 14.05 9.25
CA ASP A 66 5.40 15.52 9.32
C ASP A 66 5.00 16.20 7.99
N GLY A 67 4.44 15.46 7.04
CA GLY A 67 4.03 15.99 5.73
C GLY A 67 2.83 15.25 5.15
N ASP A 68 2.32 15.71 4.00
CA ASP A 68 1.14 15.12 3.34
C ASP A 68 1.42 13.75 2.70
N GLU A 69 2.65 13.52 2.24
CA GLU A 69 3.11 12.25 1.69
C GLU A 69 4.56 11.96 2.10
N GLY A 70 4.92 10.68 2.18
CA GLY A 70 6.26 10.29 2.58
C GLY A 70 6.53 8.80 2.46
N ARG A 71 7.75 8.39 2.81
CA ARG A 71 8.20 6.99 2.77
C ARG A 71 8.20 6.40 4.17
N ILE A 72 7.83 5.13 4.28
CA ILE A 72 7.87 4.39 5.55
C ILE A 72 9.07 3.45 5.53
N PHE A 73 9.94 3.65 6.51
CA PHE A 73 11.10 2.82 6.74
C PHE A 73 10.91 2.02 8.03
N CYS A 74 11.33 0.76 8.00
CA CYS A 74 11.49 -0.01 9.23
C CYS A 74 12.67 0.57 10.03
N LYS A 75 12.73 0.28 11.34
CA LYS A 75 13.85 0.65 12.22
C LYS A 75 15.22 0.17 11.72
N CYS A 76 15.27 -0.84 10.84
CA CYS A 76 16.51 -1.29 10.19
C CYS A 76 16.90 -0.48 8.95
N GLY A 77 16.18 0.60 8.62
CA GLY A 77 16.40 1.42 7.41
C GLY A 77 15.78 0.83 6.13
N HIS A 78 15.19 -0.37 6.19
CA HIS A 78 14.55 -0.97 5.01
C HIS A 78 13.24 -0.27 4.66
N ARG A 79 13.07 0.09 3.39
CA ARG A 79 11.81 0.69 2.91
C ARG A 79 10.72 -0.37 2.83
N VAL A 80 9.68 -0.20 3.64
CA VAL A 80 8.54 -1.12 3.71
C VAL A 80 7.29 -0.56 3.04
N GLY A 81 7.19 0.76 2.93
CA GLY A 81 5.98 1.41 2.42
C GLY A 81 6.13 2.87 2.09
N ALA A 82 4.98 3.52 1.97
CA ALA A 82 4.81 4.96 1.81
C ALA A 82 3.46 5.36 2.39
N TYR A 83 3.32 6.63 2.75
CA TYR A 83 2.06 7.19 3.19
C TYR A 83 1.66 8.39 2.32
N LYS A 84 0.35 8.63 2.25
CA LYS A 84 -0.28 9.76 1.56
C LYS A 84 -1.62 10.06 2.23
N TRP A 85 -1.70 11.19 2.92
CA TRP A 85 -2.89 11.59 3.68
C TRP A 85 -4.08 11.93 2.76
N SER A 86 -3.82 12.43 1.55
CA SER A 86 -4.86 12.64 0.52
C SER A 86 -5.48 11.33 0.01
N GLY A 87 -4.89 10.18 0.35
CA GLY A 87 -5.28 8.88 -0.16
C GLY A 87 -4.60 8.49 -1.47
N SER A 88 -4.74 7.23 -1.84
CA SER A 88 -4.23 6.68 -3.09
C SER A 88 -5.12 5.56 -3.61
N GLN A 89 -5.09 5.35 -4.92
CA GLN A 89 -5.78 4.22 -5.54
C GLN A 89 -4.98 2.92 -5.33
N CYS A 90 -5.65 1.88 -4.84
CA CYS A 90 -5.10 0.54 -4.78
C CYS A 90 -5.11 -0.13 -6.17
N SER A 91 -4.29 -1.17 -6.35
CA SER A 91 -4.27 -2.02 -7.55
C SER A 91 -5.63 -2.68 -7.85
N CYS A 92 -6.53 -2.81 -6.87
CA CYS A 92 -7.90 -3.27 -7.08
C CYS A 92 -8.85 -2.19 -7.63
N GLY A 93 -8.39 -0.94 -7.74
CA GLY A 93 -9.13 0.20 -8.29
C GLY A 93 -9.83 1.09 -7.26
N ILE A 94 -9.83 0.69 -5.98
CA ILE A 94 -10.48 1.46 -4.90
C ILE A 94 -9.57 2.56 -4.39
N TRP A 95 -10.15 3.72 -4.12
CA TRP A 95 -9.48 4.82 -3.43
C TRP A 95 -9.44 4.54 -1.93
N VAL A 96 -8.24 4.54 -1.35
CA VAL A 96 -8.04 4.36 0.10
C VAL A 96 -7.51 5.68 0.67
N SER A 97 -8.19 6.21 1.69
CA SER A 97 -7.79 7.44 2.38
C SER A 97 -8.08 7.33 3.89
N PRO A 98 -7.11 7.65 4.77
CA PRO A 98 -5.72 7.97 4.46
C PRO A 98 -4.98 6.75 3.90
N SER A 99 -4.01 6.96 3.01
CA SER A 99 -3.24 5.86 2.41
C SER A 99 -1.93 5.66 3.15
N ILE A 100 -1.94 4.78 4.17
CA ILE A 100 -0.70 4.29 4.79
C ILE A 100 -0.40 2.92 4.18
N GLN A 101 0.32 2.93 3.06
CA GLN A 101 0.50 1.76 2.20
C GLN A 101 1.79 1.00 2.51
N ILE A 102 1.65 -0.29 2.85
CA ILE A 102 2.75 -1.24 3.00
C ILE A 102 2.77 -2.20 1.81
N GLN A 103 3.95 -2.44 1.24
CA GLN A 103 4.12 -3.37 0.13
C GLN A 103 4.18 -4.80 0.66
N MET A 104 3.34 -5.71 0.15
CA MET A 104 3.34 -7.12 0.57
C MET A 104 4.68 -7.80 0.29
N SER A 105 5.33 -7.46 -0.82
CA SER A 105 6.69 -7.94 -1.14
C SER A 105 7.75 -7.46 -0.16
N ARG A 106 7.41 -6.55 0.77
CA ARG A 106 8.33 -6.01 1.76
C ARG A 106 8.17 -6.58 3.16
N VAL A 107 7.13 -7.39 3.39
CA VAL A 107 6.76 -7.90 4.71
C VAL A 107 6.33 -9.36 4.66
N ASP A 108 6.63 -10.11 5.72
CA ASP A 108 6.22 -11.50 5.87
C ASP A 108 4.98 -11.62 6.77
N LYS A 109 4.04 -12.49 6.39
CA LYS A 109 2.96 -12.94 7.26
C LYS A 109 3.47 -14.16 8.03
N LYS A 110 3.60 -14.03 9.34
CA LYS A 110 4.03 -15.08 10.27
C LYS A 110 3.03 -15.16 11.40
#